data_AF-Q1GR74-F1
#
_entry.id   AF-Q1GR74-F1
#
_cell.length_a   1.000
_cell.length_b   1.000
_cell.length_c   1.000
_cell.angle_alpha   90.00
_cell.angle_beta   90.00
_cell.angle_gamma   90.00
#
_symmetry.space_group_name_H-M   'P 1'
#
loop_
_entity.id
_entity.type
_entity.pdbx_description
1 polymer ?
#
loop_
_entity_poly.entity_id
_entity_poly.type
_entity_poly.pdbx_seq_one_letter_code
_entity_poly.pdbx_strand_id
1 'polypeptide(L)'
;MMSSWKYMLLAGAAALAPAAALAAPTEAPLAEVVTTPAEEDAAAPFDSEAAAAEAKAKMQKEMDEVITLVEKMFDTKSLPPIDPARLAIAEQTTAALIPTGSIEKMLDNMYGRMFRTLMGEFSGQSDLMLSIKTGVESDKIAALDDATKGQIADLFDPHRKEREDQITRLVMPLIREALADMEPPMRAGLAKAYARKFTGAQLADLNAFLATPTGQLYASEWMALQADPEVMVAVVKAVPPLLTKFMDRAPEIEKDFKELPKERQLADLSDGELAKLARLMKVDVSALKEQRDMWNADSMEATEAAGSEDYADDAAVDAAVDAADAAAMAVENSEYDRSNWSDADRQRVEELEAAYRKAEAAAVEKARERLGRNPSD
;
A
#
# COMPACT_ATOMS: atom_id res chain seq x y z
N MET A 1 8.00 -23.16 21.08
CA MET A 1 8.05 -23.42 19.63
C MET A 1 7.68 -22.12 18.93
N MET A 2 8.61 -21.55 18.16
CA MET A 2 8.39 -20.28 17.47
C MET A 2 7.60 -20.53 16.17
N SER A 3 6.52 -19.78 15.97
CA SER A 3 5.59 -19.90 14.85
C SER A 3 6.26 -19.57 13.51
N SER A 4 5.97 -20.39 12.49
CA SER A 4 6.43 -20.30 11.10
C SER A 4 6.19 -18.93 10.44
N TRP A 5 5.32 -18.11 11.00
CA TRP A 5 5.05 -16.73 10.55
C TRP A 5 6.28 -15.82 10.65
N LYS A 6 7.13 -15.98 11.68
CA LYS A 6 8.32 -15.11 11.87
C LYS A 6 9.37 -15.28 10.76
N TYR A 7 9.42 -16.44 10.10
CA TYR A 7 10.33 -16.67 8.97
C TYR A 7 9.86 -15.99 7.67
N MET A 8 8.55 -15.86 7.44
CA MET A 8 8.04 -15.14 6.27
C MET A 8 8.24 -13.62 6.37
N LEU A 9 8.15 -13.05 7.59
CA LEU A 9 8.44 -11.63 7.81
C LEU A 9 9.94 -11.31 7.70
N LEU A 10 10.82 -12.23 8.13
CA LEU A 10 12.27 -12.07 7.95
C LEU A 10 12.68 -12.14 6.46
N ALA A 11 12.02 -12.99 5.68
CA ALA A 11 12.27 -13.10 4.23
C ALA A 11 11.77 -11.87 3.45
N GLY A 12 10.66 -11.25 3.89
CA GLY A 12 10.15 -10.02 3.30
C GLY A 12 10.99 -8.78 3.62
N ALA A 13 11.54 -8.67 4.84
CA ALA A 13 12.37 -7.55 5.25
C ALA A 13 13.77 -7.55 4.61
N ALA A 14 14.29 -8.73 4.24
CA ALA A 14 15.58 -8.87 3.56
C ALA A 14 15.57 -8.36 2.10
N ALA A 15 14.40 -8.19 1.48
CA ALA A 15 14.27 -7.74 0.09
C ALA A 15 14.29 -6.21 -0.09
N LEU A 16 14.23 -5.42 1.00
CA LEU A 16 14.13 -3.95 0.96
C LEU A 16 15.31 -3.20 1.61
N ALA A 17 16.33 -3.91 2.11
CA ALA A 17 17.53 -3.27 2.65
C ALA A 17 18.62 -3.12 1.58
N PRO A 18 19.21 -1.92 1.37
CA PRO A 18 20.45 -1.81 0.59
C PRO A 18 21.57 -2.59 1.29
N ALA A 19 22.28 -3.41 0.51
CA ALA A 19 23.20 -4.47 0.95
C ALA A 19 24.53 -3.99 1.59
N ALA A 20 24.50 -2.96 2.43
CA ALA A 20 25.70 -2.42 3.07
C ALA A 20 25.48 -2.12 4.55
N ALA A 21 25.30 -3.15 5.38
CA ALA A 21 25.72 -3.14 6.79
C ALA A 21 25.26 -4.43 7.48
N LEU A 22 26.10 -5.48 7.49
CA LEU A 22 26.18 -6.44 8.61
C LEU A 22 27.37 -7.38 8.35
N ALA A 23 28.53 -6.96 8.85
CA ALA A 23 29.72 -7.80 8.95
C ALA A 23 29.80 -8.43 10.36
N ALA A 24 29.67 -9.76 10.40
CA ALA A 24 30.24 -10.75 11.34
C ALA A 24 29.75 -10.84 12.82
N PRO A 25 29.96 -11.97 13.56
CA PRO A 25 30.59 -13.26 13.19
C PRO A 25 29.77 -14.54 13.49
N THR A 26 30.12 -15.58 12.73
CA THR A 26 30.15 -17.04 12.98
C THR A 26 29.51 -17.66 14.24
N GLU A 27 28.57 -18.60 14.05
CA GLU A 27 28.68 -20.02 14.44
C GLU A 27 27.56 -20.86 13.75
N ALA A 28 27.95 -21.92 13.05
CA ALA A 28 27.06 -22.89 12.38
C ALA A 28 26.73 -24.07 13.32
N PRO A 29 25.79 -24.99 12.98
CA PRO A 29 26.15 -26.05 12.02
C PRO A 29 25.04 -26.46 11.00
N LEU A 30 25.53 -26.78 9.80
CA LEU A 30 25.17 -27.90 8.92
C LEU A 30 23.79 -27.96 8.24
N ALA A 31 23.76 -27.55 6.97
CA ALA A 31 23.15 -28.32 5.89
C ALA A 31 23.89 -28.10 4.56
N GLU A 32 24.56 -29.18 4.16
CA GLU A 32 24.94 -29.65 2.81
C GLU A 32 25.10 -28.68 1.63
N VAL A 33 26.35 -28.65 1.18
CA VAL A 33 26.97 -27.99 0.03
C VAL A 33 26.37 -28.49 -1.31
N VAL A 34 25.82 -27.58 -2.12
CA VAL A 34 25.82 -27.75 -3.59
C VAL A 34 27.15 -27.22 -4.10
N THR A 35 28.01 -28.14 -4.50
CA THR A 35 29.30 -27.88 -5.12
C THR A 35 29.10 -27.30 -6.53
N THR A 36 29.67 -26.13 -6.78
CA THR A 36 30.15 -25.77 -8.12
C THR A 36 31.68 -25.91 -8.13
N PRO A 37 32.30 -26.38 -9.21
CA PRO A 37 33.71 -26.73 -9.21
C PRO A 37 34.57 -25.48 -9.04
N ALA A 38 35.62 -25.65 -8.24
CA ALA A 38 36.62 -24.64 -7.95
C ALA A 38 37.31 -24.14 -9.22
N GLU A 39 37.17 -22.85 -9.49
CA GLU A 39 38.27 -22.03 -9.97
C GLU A 39 38.59 -21.04 -8.85
N GLU A 40 39.75 -21.25 -8.22
CA GLU A 40 40.43 -20.22 -7.45
C GLU A 40 40.73 -19.06 -8.40
N ASP A 41 40.05 -17.93 -8.24
CA ASP A 41 40.71 -16.66 -8.47
C ASP A 41 40.18 -15.60 -7.51
N ALA A 42 41.10 -14.73 -7.10
CA ALA A 42 41.04 -13.85 -5.95
C ALA A 42 39.66 -13.19 -5.72
N ALA A 43 39.30 -13.03 -4.44
CA ALA A 43 38.23 -12.12 -4.02
C ALA A 43 38.53 -10.72 -4.57
N ALA A 44 38.02 -10.44 -5.76
CA ALA A 44 38.01 -9.11 -6.33
C ALA A 44 37.25 -8.23 -5.34
N PRO A 45 37.75 -7.02 -5.03
CA PRO A 45 37.01 -6.09 -4.19
C PRO A 45 35.61 -5.92 -4.78
N PHE A 46 34.58 -5.97 -3.93
CA PHE A 46 33.19 -5.74 -4.32
C PHE A 46 33.12 -4.41 -5.08
N ASP A 47 33.00 -4.50 -6.40
CA ASP A 47 32.89 -3.33 -7.26
C ASP A 47 31.44 -2.88 -7.22
N SER A 48 31.16 -1.91 -6.35
CA SER A 48 29.85 -1.32 -6.16
C SER A 48 29.26 -0.75 -7.46
N GLU A 49 30.10 -0.36 -8.41
CA GLU A 49 29.66 0.22 -9.69
C GLU A 49 29.22 -0.89 -10.66
N ALA A 50 29.97 -1.99 -10.73
CA ALA A 50 29.59 -3.17 -11.50
C ALA A 50 28.31 -3.83 -10.96
N ALA A 51 28.19 -3.97 -9.63
CA ALA A 51 26.99 -4.52 -8.98
C ALA A 51 25.76 -3.63 -9.18
N ALA A 52 25.92 -2.30 -9.13
CA ALA A 52 24.83 -1.35 -9.42
C ALA A 52 24.40 -1.40 -10.89
N ALA A 53 25.35 -1.55 -11.82
CA ALA A 53 25.05 -1.68 -13.25
C ALA A 53 24.25 -2.97 -13.54
N GLU A 54 24.62 -4.10 -12.91
CA GLU A 54 23.90 -5.36 -13.03
C GLU A 54 22.49 -5.27 -12.43
N ALA A 55 22.36 -4.71 -11.22
CA ALA A 55 21.06 -4.49 -10.58
C ALA A 55 20.14 -3.60 -11.43
N LYS A 56 20.69 -2.53 -12.01
CA LYS A 56 19.96 -1.65 -12.94
C LYS A 56 19.52 -2.39 -14.19
N ALA A 57 20.39 -3.22 -14.79
CA ALA A 57 20.06 -4.00 -15.98
C ALA A 57 18.95 -5.02 -15.69
N LYS A 58 19.00 -5.70 -14.54
CA LYS A 58 17.93 -6.61 -14.10
C LYS A 58 16.61 -5.88 -13.89
N MET A 59 16.63 -4.77 -13.16
CA MET A 59 15.44 -3.95 -12.91
C MET A 59 14.83 -3.41 -14.20
N GLN A 60 15.66 -2.99 -15.17
CA GLN A 60 15.18 -2.54 -16.47
C GLN A 60 14.46 -3.65 -17.23
N LYS A 61 15.02 -4.87 -17.22
CA LYS A 61 14.39 -6.02 -17.87
C LYS A 61 13.03 -6.35 -17.25
N GLU A 62 12.94 -6.37 -15.92
CA GLU A 62 11.68 -6.59 -15.21
C GLU A 62 10.67 -5.49 -15.51
N MET A 63 11.12 -4.22 -15.57
CA MET A 63 10.27 -3.08 -15.94
C MET A 63 9.75 -3.21 -17.39
N ASP A 64 10.59 -3.62 -18.34
CA ASP A 64 10.19 -3.82 -19.74
C ASP A 64 9.14 -4.94 -19.88
N GLU A 65 9.26 -6.00 -19.08
CA GLU A 65 8.26 -7.08 -19.00
C GLU A 65 6.93 -6.58 -18.43
N VAL A 66 6.96 -5.75 -17.38
CA VAL A 66 5.78 -5.10 -16.80
C VAL A 66 5.13 -4.15 -17.81
N ILE A 67 5.92 -3.32 -18.51
CA ILE A 67 5.43 -2.42 -19.56
C ILE A 67 4.72 -3.25 -20.65
N THR A 68 5.33 -4.35 -21.10
CA THR A 68 4.73 -5.23 -22.11
C THR A 68 3.39 -5.80 -21.63
N LEU A 69 3.30 -6.20 -20.35
CA LEU A 69 2.05 -6.68 -19.76
C LEU A 69 0.98 -5.58 -19.71
N VAL A 70 1.33 -4.38 -19.27
CA VAL A 70 0.43 -3.23 -19.21
C VAL A 70 -0.05 -2.83 -20.60
N GLU A 71 0.83 -2.78 -21.60
CA GLU A 71 0.46 -2.50 -22.98
C GLU A 71 -0.50 -3.54 -23.55
N LYS A 72 -0.35 -4.81 -23.18
CA LYS A 72 -1.27 -5.88 -23.56
C LYS A 72 -2.62 -5.76 -22.87
N MET A 73 -2.64 -5.38 -21.58
CA MET A 73 -3.88 -5.16 -20.82
C MET A 73 -4.65 -3.93 -21.30
N PHE A 74 -3.93 -2.87 -21.66
CA PHE A 74 -4.49 -1.58 -22.07
C PHE A 74 -4.22 -1.29 -23.55
N ASP A 75 -4.44 -2.26 -24.43
CA ASP A 75 -4.14 -2.11 -25.86
C ASP A 75 -4.88 -0.91 -26.48
N THR A 76 -4.13 0.17 -26.69
CA THR A 76 -4.66 1.43 -27.23
C THR A 76 -4.75 1.45 -28.75
N LYS A 77 -4.24 0.42 -29.45
CA LYS A 77 -4.21 0.36 -30.92
C LYS A 77 -5.61 0.22 -31.52
N SER A 78 -6.54 -0.35 -30.76
CA SER A 78 -7.96 -0.51 -31.14
C SER A 78 -8.79 0.76 -30.92
N LEU A 79 -8.23 1.79 -30.27
CA LEU A 79 -8.98 3.00 -29.95
C LEU A 79 -9.28 3.82 -31.22
N PRO A 80 -10.43 4.52 -31.26
CA PRO A 80 -10.78 5.37 -32.39
C PRO A 80 -9.69 6.41 -32.69
N PRO A 81 -9.49 6.74 -33.99
CA PRO A 81 -8.55 7.77 -34.40
C PRO A 81 -8.97 9.12 -33.83
N ILE A 82 -7.99 9.96 -33.52
CA ILE A 82 -8.19 11.30 -32.97
C ILE A 82 -7.95 12.32 -34.08
N ASP A 83 -8.88 13.27 -34.22
CA ASP A 83 -8.70 14.45 -35.04
C ASP A 83 -7.54 15.32 -34.47
N PRO A 84 -6.48 15.60 -35.26
CA PRO A 84 -5.33 16.39 -34.79
C PRO A 84 -5.70 17.78 -34.27
N ALA A 85 -6.69 18.45 -34.86
CA ALA A 85 -7.12 19.77 -34.40
C ALA A 85 -7.75 19.69 -33.01
N ARG A 86 -8.50 18.61 -32.76
CA ARG A 86 -9.12 18.35 -31.46
C ARG A 86 -8.10 17.94 -30.40
N LEU A 87 -7.09 17.19 -30.81
CA LEU A 87 -5.98 16.83 -29.92
C LEU A 87 -5.26 18.09 -29.41
N ALA A 88 -4.96 19.05 -30.29
CA ALA A 88 -4.31 20.29 -29.89
C ALA A 88 -5.11 21.10 -28.86
N ILE A 89 -6.44 21.15 -28.99
CA ILE A 89 -7.31 21.81 -28.00
C ILE A 89 -7.32 21.03 -26.68
N ALA A 90 -7.34 19.70 -26.73
CA ALA A 90 -7.29 18.86 -25.55
C ALA A 90 -5.94 18.95 -24.82
N GLU A 91 -4.83 19.09 -25.54
CA GLU A 91 -3.50 19.35 -24.97
C GLU A 91 -3.47 20.66 -24.18
N GLN A 92 -4.13 21.71 -24.70
CA GLN A 92 -4.32 22.95 -23.95
C GLN A 92 -5.15 22.71 -22.67
N THR A 93 -6.23 21.94 -22.75
CA THR A 93 -7.07 21.61 -21.58
C THR A 93 -6.29 20.87 -20.51
N THR A 94 -5.52 19.84 -20.89
CA THR A 94 -4.79 19.03 -19.91
C THR A 94 -3.54 19.73 -19.38
N ALA A 95 -2.91 20.61 -20.16
CA ALA A 95 -1.88 21.52 -19.66
C ALA A 95 -2.41 22.47 -18.58
N ALA A 96 -3.63 22.98 -18.76
CA ALA A 96 -4.29 23.81 -17.75
C ALA A 96 -4.77 23.02 -16.53
N LEU A 97 -5.17 21.75 -16.71
CA LEU A 97 -5.66 20.89 -15.63
C LEU A 97 -4.53 20.28 -14.78
N ILE A 98 -3.38 19.98 -15.40
CA ILE A 98 -2.17 19.49 -14.74
C ILE A 98 -1.02 20.48 -15.04
N PRO A 99 -1.01 21.64 -14.37
CA PRO A 99 0.15 22.52 -14.39
C PRO A 99 1.44 21.79 -14.01
N THR A 100 2.57 22.36 -14.40
CA THR A 100 3.88 21.87 -13.95
C THR A 100 3.96 21.93 -12.42
N GLY A 101 4.40 20.83 -11.80
CA GLY A 101 4.50 20.69 -10.35
C GLY A 101 3.17 20.36 -9.66
N SER A 102 2.10 20.06 -10.41
CA SER A 102 0.83 19.64 -9.82
C SER A 102 0.93 18.34 -9.02
N ILE A 103 1.72 17.36 -9.48
CA ILE A 103 1.89 16.10 -8.75
C ILE A 103 2.73 16.34 -7.50
N GLU A 104 3.78 17.15 -7.58
CA GLU A 104 4.58 17.55 -6.42
C GLU A 104 3.73 18.30 -5.39
N LYS A 105 2.92 19.27 -5.82
CA LYS A 105 2.02 20.02 -4.93
C LYS A 105 0.97 19.11 -4.29
N MET A 106 0.40 18.17 -5.05
CA MET A 106 -0.48 17.14 -4.49
C MET A 106 0.26 16.33 -3.44
N LEU A 107 1.53 15.99 -3.68
CA LEU A 107 2.35 15.28 -2.71
C LEU A 107 2.52 16.14 -1.45
N ASP A 108 3.00 17.37 -1.59
CA ASP A 108 3.23 18.28 -0.45
C ASP A 108 1.94 18.53 0.36
N ASN A 109 0.78 18.65 -0.29
CA ASN A 109 -0.51 18.85 0.36
C ASN A 109 -1.05 17.59 1.06
N MET A 110 -1.01 16.43 0.39
CA MET A 110 -1.48 15.15 0.95
C MET A 110 -0.54 14.61 2.03
N TYR A 111 0.77 14.76 1.79
CA TYR A 111 1.82 14.06 2.51
C TYR A 111 2.62 14.98 3.42
N GLY A 112 2.58 16.30 3.30
CA GLY A 112 3.38 17.18 4.17
C GLY A 112 3.27 16.81 5.65
N ARG A 113 2.06 16.60 6.17
CA ARG A 113 1.85 16.08 7.54
C ARG A 113 1.88 14.55 7.60
N MET A 114 1.13 13.86 6.74
CA MET A 114 0.97 12.41 6.80
C MET A 114 2.26 11.64 6.50
N PHE A 115 3.08 12.07 5.55
CA PHE A 115 4.40 11.50 5.28
C PHE A 115 5.42 11.88 6.33
N ARG A 116 5.34 13.06 6.98
CA ARG A 116 6.13 13.29 8.19
C ARG A 116 5.76 12.32 9.30
N THR A 117 4.47 12.05 9.50
CA THR A 117 3.98 11.05 10.45
C THR A 117 4.42 9.64 10.06
N LEU A 118 4.25 9.24 8.79
CA LEU A 118 4.62 7.93 8.28
C LEU A 118 6.14 7.71 8.30
N MET A 119 6.94 8.70 7.91
CA MET A 119 8.40 8.67 8.04
C MET A 119 8.83 8.64 9.51
N GLY A 120 8.07 9.25 10.41
CA GLY A 120 8.22 9.07 11.85
C GLY A 120 7.94 7.61 12.27
N GLU A 121 6.93 6.99 11.68
CA GLU A 121 6.55 5.59 11.90
C GLU A 121 7.49 4.57 11.23
N PHE A 122 8.26 4.98 10.23
CA PHE A 122 9.37 4.20 9.67
C PHE A 122 10.72 4.63 10.23
N SER A 123 10.75 5.64 11.10
CA SER A 123 11.96 6.02 11.82
C SER A 123 12.34 4.91 12.80
N GLY A 124 13.60 4.91 13.23
CA GLY A 124 14.08 3.92 14.20
C GLY A 124 13.36 3.94 15.56
N GLN A 125 12.45 4.89 15.80
CA GLN A 125 11.69 5.06 17.04
C GLN A 125 10.29 4.44 17.03
N SER A 126 9.81 3.92 15.90
CA SER A 126 8.46 3.36 15.85
C SER A 126 8.34 2.02 16.56
N ASP A 127 7.17 1.78 17.12
CA ASP A 127 6.89 0.56 17.89
C ASP A 127 7.05 -0.69 17.02
N LEU A 128 6.62 -0.61 15.76
CA LEU A 128 6.79 -1.68 14.79
C LEU A 128 8.26 -1.96 14.45
N MET A 129 9.05 -0.92 14.18
CA MET A 129 10.46 -1.11 13.81
C MET A 129 11.30 -1.59 14.98
N LEU A 130 11.03 -1.08 16.19
CA LEU A 130 11.65 -1.58 17.42
C LEU A 130 11.22 -3.02 17.70
N SER A 131 9.96 -3.39 17.46
CA SER A 131 9.47 -4.77 17.58
C SER A 131 10.20 -5.71 16.63
N ILE A 132 10.32 -5.35 15.35
CA ILE A 132 11.06 -6.14 14.35
C ILE A 132 12.54 -6.30 14.75
N LYS A 133 13.19 -5.24 15.25
CA LYS A 133 14.62 -5.28 15.61
C LYS A 133 14.90 -5.99 16.92
N THR A 134 14.02 -5.88 17.91
CA THR A 134 14.23 -6.41 19.26
C THR A 134 13.53 -7.75 19.50
N GLY A 135 12.54 -8.09 18.66
CA GLY A 135 11.65 -9.23 18.86
C GLY A 135 10.62 -9.05 19.98
N VAL A 136 10.53 -7.85 20.57
CA VAL A 136 9.57 -7.52 21.63
C VAL A 136 8.24 -7.09 21.02
N GLU A 137 7.13 -7.61 21.53
CA GLU A 137 5.79 -7.27 21.03
C GLU A 137 5.50 -5.77 21.09
N SER A 138 4.86 -5.25 20.05
CA SER A 138 4.65 -3.81 19.83
C SER A 138 3.92 -3.13 21.00
N ASP A 139 2.95 -3.79 21.64
CA ASP A 139 2.20 -3.23 22.78
C ASP A 139 3.09 -2.93 24.00
N LYS A 140 4.13 -3.75 24.22
CA LYS A 140 5.08 -3.54 25.31
C LYS A 140 6.02 -2.38 25.03
N ILE A 141 6.35 -2.17 23.75
CA ILE A 141 7.13 -1.03 23.30
C ILE A 141 6.28 0.23 23.37
N ALA A 142 5.01 0.16 22.94
CA ALA A 142 4.04 1.25 22.99
C ALA A 142 3.86 1.83 24.40
N ALA A 143 3.95 0.99 25.43
CA ALA A 143 3.88 1.39 26.84
C ALA A 143 5.12 2.17 27.36
N LEU A 144 6.22 2.20 26.60
CA LEU A 144 7.40 3.00 26.92
C LEU A 144 7.16 4.47 26.57
N ASP A 145 7.82 5.38 27.29
CA ASP A 145 7.82 6.79 26.94
C ASP A 145 8.73 7.08 25.71
N ASP A 146 8.43 8.16 25.00
CA ASP A 146 9.14 8.55 23.77
C ASP A 146 10.65 8.78 23.99
N ALA A 147 11.07 9.23 25.17
CA ALA A 147 12.48 9.45 25.46
C ALA A 147 13.22 8.11 25.58
N THR A 148 12.61 7.12 26.24
CA THR A 148 13.13 5.76 26.32
C THR A 148 13.17 5.11 24.93
N LYS A 149 12.10 5.21 24.13
CA LYS A 149 12.10 4.72 22.73
C LYS A 149 13.21 5.37 21.91
N GLY A 150 13.43 6.67 22.10
CA GLY A 150 14.51 7.40 21.44
C GLY A 150 15.90 6.90 21.82
N GLN A 151 16.13 6.62 23.10
CA GLN A 151 17.41 6.05 23.54
C GLN A 151 17.64 4.64 22.96
N ILE A 152 16.60 3.81 22.88
CA ILE A 152 16.68 2.49 22.25
C ILE A 152 16.99 2.62 20.75
N ALA A 153 16.30 3.54 20.07
CA ALA A 153 16.55 3.81 18.66
C ALA A 153 17.99 4.28 18.41
N ASP A 154 18.52 5.15 19.27
CA ASP A 154 19.88 5.69 19.18
C ASP A 154 20.94 4.61 19.49
N LEU A 155 20.61 3.57 20.27
CA LEU A 155 21.49 2.40 20.45
C LEU A 155 21.62 1.59 19.15
N PHE A 156 20.54 1.43 18.39
CA PHE A 156 20.58 0.77 17.08
C PHE A 156 21.18 1.66 16.00
N ASP A 157 21.10 2.97 16.17
CA ASP A 157 21.56 3.93 15.19
C ASP A 157 22.02 5.27 15.82
N PRO A 158 23.29 5.35 16.24
CA PRO A 158 23.82 6.57 16.85
C PRO A 158 23.81 7.80 15.91
N HIS A 159 23.78 7.57 14.59
CA HIS A 159 23.79 8.61 13.56
C HIS A 159 22.41 8.80 12.92
N ARG A 160 21.34 8.38 13.58
CA ARG A 160 19.99 8.38 13.04
C ARG A 160 19.54 9.72 12.50
N LYS A 161 19.72 10.79 13.28
CA LYS A 161 19.37 12.16 12.85
C LYS A 161 20.15 12.58 11.60
N GLU A 162 21.44 12.27 11.55
CA GLU A 162 22.28 12.57 10.39
C GLU A 162 21.82 11.77 9.16
N ARG A 163 21.36 10.53 9.34
CA ARG A 163 20.80 9.72 8.25
C ARG A 163 19.44 10.25 7.79
N GLU A 164 18.55 10.60 8.71
CA GLU A 164 17.25 11.24 8.42
C GLU A 164 17.45 12.54 7.63
N ASP A 165 18.41 13.37 8.03
CA ASP A 165 18.79 14.60 7.33
C ASP A 165 19.36 14.30 5.93
N GLN A 166 20.22 13.28 5.81
CA GLN A 166 20.77 12.88 4.51
C GLN A 166 19.71 12.32 3.56
N ILE A 167 18.78 11.50 4.06
CA ILE A 167 17.63 11.01 3.28
C ILE A 167 16.81 12.19 2.78
N THR A 168 16.50 13.14 3.67
CA THR A 168 15.72 14.33 3.30
C THR A 168 16.43 15.16 2.24
N ARG A 169 17.76 15.31 2.38
CA ARG A 169 18.59 16.11 1.47
C ARG A 169 18.81 15.45 0.11
N LEU A 170 18.96 14.13 0.06
CA LEU A 170 19.35 13.40 -1.16
C LEU A 170 18.16 12.74 -1.87
N VAL A 171 17.22 12.18 -1.13
CA VAL A 171 16.12 11.38 -1.69
C VAL A 171 14.93 12.26 -2.06
N MET A 172 14.58 13.28 -1.28
CA MET A 172 13.43 14.14 -1.60
C MET A 172 13.57 14.86 -2.94
N PRO A 173 14.73 15.43 -3.31
CA PRO A 173 14.89 16.04 -4.63
C PRO A 173 14.71 15.03 -5.77
N LEU A 174 15.22 13.80 -5.61
CA LEU A 174 15.06 12.74 -6.61
C LEU A 174 13.61 12.32 -6.77
N ILE A 175 12.85 12.23 -5.67
CA ILE A 175 11.41 11.96 -5.72
C ILE A 175 10.70 13.09 -6.48
N ARG A 176 11.00 14.36 -6.18
CA ARG A 176 10.42 15.51 -6.88
C ARG A 176 10.72 15.50 -8.37
N GLU A 177 11.98 15.24 -8.74
CA GLU A 177 12.41 15.11 -10.12
C GLU A 177 11.63 14.00 -10.85
N ALA A 178 11.54 12.81 -10.24
CA ALA A 178 10.78 11.70 -10.80
C ALA A 178 9.28 12.03 -10.98
N LEU A 179 8.66 12.71 -10.00
CA LEU A 179 7.27 13.14 -10.11
C LEU A 179 7.07 14.19 -11.20
N ALA A 180 8.01 15.14 -11.35
CA ALA A 180 7.98 16.11 -12.43
C ALA A 180 8.10 15.43 -13.81
N ASP A 181 8.94 14.40 -13.92
CA ASP A 181 9.12 13.61 -15.16
C ASP A 181 7.88 12.78 -15.53
N MET A 182 7.03 12.46 -14.55
CA MET A 182 5.76 11.76 -14.79
C MET A 182 4.67 12.67 -15.38
N GLU A 183 4.73 13.99 -15.14
CA GLU A 183 3.68 14.91 -15.57
C GLU A 183 3.52 15.01 -17.11
N PRO A 184 4.61 15.14 -17.91
CA PRO A 184 4.49 15.19 -19.37
C PRO A 184 3.78 13.97 -20.00
N PRO A 185 4.20 12.71 -19.75
CA PRO A 185 3.51 11.56 -20.33
C PRO A 185 2.07 11.42 -19.81
N MET A 186 1.81 11.76 -18.55
CA MET A 186 0.45 11.79 -18.00
C MET A 186 -0.44 12.80 -18.73
N ARG A 187 0.04 14.03 -18.95
CA ARG A 187 -0.66 15.06 -19.73
C ARG A 187 -0.94 14.63 -21.16
N ALA A 188 0.03 13.99 -21.82
CA ALA A 188 -0.12 13.50 -23.18
C ALA A 188 -1.15 12.36 -23.26
N GLY A 189 -1.13 11.42 -22.32
CA GLY A 189 -2.13 10.34 -22.21
C GLY A 189 -3.54 10.89 -22.01
N LEU A 190 -3.69 11.84 -21.08
CA LEU A 190 -4.97 12.50 -20.81
C LEU A 190 -5.46 13.34 -21.98
N ALA A 191 -4.58 14.05 -22.69
CA ALA A 191 -4.98 14.84 -23.87
C ALA A 191 -5.63 13.95 -24.93
N LYS A 192 -5.04 12.77 -25.18
CA LYS A 192 -5.62 11.76 -26.09
C LYS A 192 -6.95 11.23 -25.58
N ALA A 193 -7.11 11.02 -24.28
CA ALA A 193 -8.38 10.59 -23.70
C ALA A 193 -9.47 11.67 -23.84
N TYR A 194 -9.13 12.93 -23.52
CA TYR A 194 -10.02 14.08 -23.62
C TYR A 194 -10.46 14.33 -25.07
N ALA A 195 -9.53 14.27 -26.02
CA ALA A 195 -9.85 14.43 -27.43
C ALA A 195 -10.81 13.35 -27.97
N ARG A 196 -10.80 12.13 -27.41
CA ARG A 196 -11.77 11.09 -27.76
C ARG A 196 -13.12 11.27 -27.08
N LYS A 197 -13.14 11.81 -25.85
CA LYS A 197 -14.35 11.92 -25.03
C LYS A 197 -15.15 13.18 -25.28
N PHE A 198 -14.50 14.29 -25.60
CA PHE A 198 -15.12 15.60 -25.76
C PHE A 198 -15.04 16.09 -27.21
N THR A 199 -16.03 16.89 -27.60
CA THR A 199 -16.00 17.62 -28.87
C THR A 199 -15.07 18.84 -28.77
N GLY A 200 -14.66 19.40 -29.93
CA GLY A 200 -13.84 20.62 -29.95
C GLY A 200 -14.50 21.81 -29.25
N ALA A 201 -15.84 21.95 -29.37
CA ALA A 201 -16.58 23.00 -28.69
C ALA A 201 -16.56 22.83 -27.17
N GLN A 202 -16.80 21.61 -26.66
CA GLN A 202 -16.74 21.32 -25.23
C GLN A 202 -15.34 21.54 -24.64
N LEU A 203 -14.28 21.18 -25.38
CA LEU A 203 -12.91 21.45 -24.96
C LEU A 203 -12.61 22.95 -24.93
N ALA A 204 -13.14 23.73 -25.89
CA ALA A 204 -13.03 25.18 -25.88
C ALA A 204 -13.76 25.81 -24.69
N ASP A 205 -14.95 25.32 -24.34
CA ASP A 205 -15.70 25.76 -23.17
C ASP A 205 -14.94 25.46 -21.87
N LEU A 206 -14.35 24.26 -21.76
CA LEU A 206 -13.48 23.89 -20.64
C LEU A 206 -12.27 24.82 -20.55
N ASN A 207 -11.61 25.11 -21.67
CA ASN A 207 -10.48 26.03 -21.70
C ASN A 207 -10.87 27.45 -21.28
N ALA A 208 -12.06 27.92 -21.69
CA ALA A 208 -12.58 29.21 -21.28
C ALA A 208 -12.83 29.27 -19.77
N PHE A 209 -13.40 28.21 -19.18
CA PHE A 209 -13.56 28.09 -17.73
C PHE A 209 -12.21 28.06 -17.00
N LEU A 210 -11.29 27.19 -17.44
CA LEU A 210 -9.96 27.02 -16.83
C LEU A 210 -9.09 28.28 -16.94
N ALA A 211 -9.36 29.17 -17.90
CA ALA A 211 -8.71 30.48 -18.00
C ALA A 211 -9.20 31.50 -16.96
N THR A 212 -10.34 31.27 -16.29
CA THR A 212 -10.82 32.14 -15.22
C THR A 212 -10.01 31.94 -13.93
N PRO A 213 -9.96 32.93 -13.01
CA PRO A 213 -9.29 32.76 -11.72
C PRO A 213 -9.80 31.54 -10.93
N THR A 214 -11.12 31.31 -10.94
CA THR A 214 -11.74 30.14 -10.28
C THR A 214 -11.34 28.84 -10.98
N GLY A 215 -11.30 28.82 -12.31
CA GLY A 215 -10.89 27.64 -13.07
C GLY A 215 -9.42 27.27 -12.85
N GLN A 216 -8.54 28.27 -12.76
CA GLN A 216 -7.13 28.06 -12.41
C GLN A 216 -6.97 27.48 -11.00
N LEU A 217 -7.68 28.04 -10.02
CA LEU A 217 -7.69 27.51 -8.66
C LEU A 217 -8.20 26.07 -8.64
N TYR A 218 -9.34 25.81 -9.27
CA TYR A 218 -9.92 24.48 -9.38
C TYR A 218 -8.92 23.48 -9.98
N ALA A 219 -8.28 23.79 -11.11
CA ALA A 219 -7.29 22.91 -11.70
C ALA A 219 -6.09 22.63 -10.78
N SER A 220 -5.61 23.65 -10.08
CA SER A 220 -4.47 23.53 -9.17
C SER A 220 -4.76 22.74 -7.88
N GLU A 221 -6.03 22.55 -7.55
CA GLU A 221 -6.49 21.83 -6.35
C GLU A 221 -7.17 20.50 -6.68
N TRP A 222 -7.67 20.31 -7.90
CA TRP A 222 -8.52 19.17 -8.28
C TRP A 222 -7.91 17.81 -7.92
N MET A 223 -6.63 17.57 -8.24
CA MET A 223 -5.97 16.32 -7.90
C MET A 223 -5.72 16.19 -6.40
N ALA A 224 -5.36 17.29 -5.72
CA ALA A 224 -5.14 17.29 -4.28
C ALA A 224 -6.43 17.03 -3.49
N LEU A 225 -7.58 17.51 -3.97
CA LEU A 225 -8.88 17.28 -3.35
C LEU A 225 -9.30 15.80 -3.33
N GLN A 226 -8.84 15.00 -4.30
CA GLN A 226 -9.09 13.54 -4.28
C GLN A 226 -8.31 12.83 -3.17
N ALA A 227 -7.24 13.45 -2.72
CA ALA A 227 -6.34 13.02 -1.67
C ALA A 227 -6.57 13.78 -0.35
N ASP A 228 -7.67 14.53 -0.25
CA ASP A 228 -7.99 15.32 0.93
C ASP A 228 -8.15 14.42 2.16
N PRO A 229 -7.62 14.80 3.34
CA PRO A 229 -7.72 13.98 4.55
C PRO A 229 -9.17 13.63 4.94
N GLU A 230 -10.14 14.52 4.73
CA GLU A 230 -11.54 14.22 5.03
C GLU A 230 -12.10 13.16 4.09
N VAL A 231 -11.72 13.21 2.81
CA VAL A 231 -12.07 12.19 1.82
C VAL A 231 -11.43 10.85 2.20
N MET A 232 -10.14 10.84 2.53
CA MET A 232 -9.42 9.62 2.91
C MET A 232 -9.98 8.98 4.18
N VAL A 233 -10.25 9.78 5.22
CA VAL A 233 -10.86 9.30 6.47
C VAL A 233 -12.26 8.72 6.20
N ALA A 234 -13.06 9.36 5.34
CA ALA A 234 -14.36 8.83 4.97
C ALA A 234 -14.26 7.47 4.26
N VAL A 235 -13.29 7.31 3.36
CA VAL A 235 -13.02 6.03 2.69
C VAL A 235 -12.57 4.97 3.69
N VAL A 236 -11.63 5.27 4.58
CA VAL A 236 -11.16 4.32 5.61
C VAL A 236 -12.30 3.90 6.53
N LYS A 237 -13.16 4.83 6.95
CA LYS A 237 -14.36 4.52 7.75
C LYS A 237 -15.39 3.66 7.01
N ALA A 238 -15.35 3.63 5.68
CA ALA A 238 -16.20 2.76 4.88
C ALA A 238 -15.67 1.31 4.76
N VAL A 239 -14.41 1.06 5.14
CA VAL A 239 -13.80 -0.28 5.06
C VAL A 239 -14.40 -1.28 6.06
N PRO A 240 -14.53 -0.99 7.37
CA PRO A 240 -15.07 -1.98 8.31
C PRO A 240 -16.48 -2.47 7.94
N PRO A 241 -17.46 -1.60 7.57
CA PRO A 241 -18.77 -2.07 7.11
C PRO A 241 -18.71 -2.92 5.84
N LEU A 242 -17.73 -2.70 4.96
CA LEU A 242 -17.53 -3.54 3.78
C LEU A 242 -17.04 -4.93 4.19
N LEU A 243 -16.08 -5.01 5.12
CA LEU A 243 -15.58 -6.29 5.65
C LEU A 243 -16.70 -7.07 6.34
N THR A 244 -17.52 -6.41 7.17
CA THR A 244 -18.68 -7.04 7.79
C THR A 244 -19.62 -7.64 6.74
N LYS A 245 -19.90 -6.93 5.65
CA LYS A 245 -20.71 -7.48 4.56
C LYS A 245 -20.10 -8.70 3.89
N PHE A 246 -18.78 -8.76 3.75
CA PHE A 246 -18.11 -9.96 3.23
C PHE A 246 -18.24 -11.13 4.22
N MET A 247 -18.06 -10.88 5.52
CA MET A 247 -18.22 -11.89 6.57
C MET A 247 -19.66 -12.42 6.66
N ASP A 248 -20.66 -11.53 6.61
CA ASP A 248 -22.09 -11.90 6.62
C ASP A 248 -22.46 -12.79 5.42
N ARG A 249 -21.76 -12.61 4.30
CA ARG A 249 -21.95 -13.37 3.06
C ARG A 249 -21.02 -14.59 2.95
N ALA A 250 -20.11 -14.78 3.90
CA ALA A 250 -19.17 -15.90 3.88
C ALA A 250 -19.86 -17.27 3.76
N PRO A 251 -21.00 -17.56 4.42
CA PRO A 251 -21.66 -18.87 4.27
C PRO A 251 -22.21 -19.12 2.86
N GLU A 252 -22.69 -18.07 2.18
CA GLU A 252 -23.17 -18.18 0.79
C GLU A 252 -22.00 -18.36 -0.17
N ILE A 253 -20.92 -17.61 0.04
CA ILE A 253 -19.68 -17.74 -0.73
C ILE A 253 -19.11 -19.14 -0.55
N GLU A 254 -18.98 -19.63 0.68
CA GLU A 254 -18.48 -20.97 0.99
C GLU A 254 -19.32 -22.06 0.33
N LYS A 255 -20.65 -21.91 0.34
CA LYS A 255 -21.55 -22.82 -0.37
C LYS A 255 -21.25 -22.83 -1.88
N ASP A 256 -21.15 -21.66 -2.50
CA ASP A 256 -20.88 -21.54 -3.94
C ASP A 256 -19.48 -22.10 -4.30
N PHE A 257 -18.49 -21.96 -3.41
CA PHE A 257 -17.15 -22.53 -3.58
C PHE A 257 -17.11 -24.04 -3.31
N LYS A 258 -17.94 -24.57 -2.39
CA LYS A 258 -18.11 -26.02 -2.16
C LYS A 258 -18.70 -26.74 -3.38
N GLU A 259 -19.45 -26.04 -4.23
CA GLU A 259 -19.97 -26.58 -5.49
C GLU A 259 -18.89 -26.68 -6.58
N LEU A 260 -17.76 -25.96 -6.44
CA LEU A 260 -16.62 -26.10 -7.34
C LEU A 260 -15.80 -27.33 -6.96
N PRO A 261 -15.31 -28.11 -7.93
CA PRO A 261 -14.34 -29.16 -7.65
C PRO A 261 -13.10 -28.52 -7.01
N LYS A 262 -12.52 -29.19 -6.00
CA LYS A 262 -11.27 -28.75 -5.37
C LYS A 262 -10.25 -28.42 -6.46
N GLU A 263 -9.58 -27.28 -6.32
CA GLU A 263 -8.48 -26.92 -7.21
C GLU A 263 -7.46 -28.05 -7.20
N ARG A 264 -7.12 -28.55 -8.38
CA ARG A 264 -6.15 -29.65 -8.50
C ARG A 264 -4.79 -29.13 -8.05
N GLN A 265 -4.21 -29.78 -7.06
CA GLN A 265 -2.86 -29.51 -6.62
C GLN A 265 -1.84 -30.27 -7.47
N LEU A 266 -0.55 -29.94 -7.36
CA LEU A 266 0.51 -30.71 -8.02
C LEU A 266 0.48 -32.19 -7.64
N ALA A 267 0.04 -32.50 -6.40
CA ALA A 267 -0.20 -33.85 -5.89
C ALA A 267 -1.25 -34.62 -6.69
N ASP A 268 -2.25 -33.93 -7.26
CA ASP A 268 -3.35 -34.52 -8.02
C ASP A 268 -3.02 -34.70 -9.52
N LEU A 269 -1.80 -34.33 -9.93
CA LEU A 269 -1.33 -34.49 -11.30
C LEU A 269 -0.61 -35.83 -11.45
N SER A 270 -1.06 -36.64 -12.41
CA SER A 270 -0.34 -37.84 -12.80
C SER A 270 1.04 -37.51 -13.39
N ASP A 271 1.96 -38.48 -13.39
CA ASP A 271 3.28 -38.33 -14.02
C ASP A 271 3.22 -37.85 -15.49
N GLY A 272 2.19 -38.27 -16.23
CA GLY A 272 1.96 -37.82 -17.60
C GLY A 272 1.49 -36.36 -17.67
N GLU A 273 0.70 -35.91 -16.70
CA GLU A 273 0.27 -34.52 -16.58
C GLU A 273 1.38 -33.60 -16.06
N LEU A 274 2.24 -34.09 -15.16
CA LEU A 274 3.46 -33.38 -14.75
C LEU A 274 4.44 -33.25 -15.90
N ALA A 275 4.62 -34.30 -16.72
CA ALA A 275 5.44 -34.20 -17.93
C ALA A 275 4.86 -33.20 -18.94
N LYS A 276 3.53 -33.11 -19.03
CA LYS A 276 2.85 -32.10 -19.85
C LYS A 276 3.04 -30.69 -19.25
N LEU A 277 2.90 -30.53 -17.94
CA LEU A 277 3.11 -29.27 -17.22
C LEU A 277 4.57 -28.80 -17.35
N ALA A 278 5.54 -29.69 -17.17
CA ALA A 278 6.96 -29.45 -17.35
C ALA A 278 7.27 -28.92 -18.77
N ARG A 279 6.69 -29.55 -19.80
CA ARG A 279 6.81 -29.07 -21.20
C ARG A 279 6.18 -27.70 -21.42
N LEU A 280 5.03 -27.42 -20.80
CA LEU A 280 4.35 -26.12 -20.90
C LEU A 280 5.14 -25.01 -20.19
N MET A 281 5.68 -25.31 -19.01
CA MET A 281 6.47 -24.38 -18.19
C MET A 281 7.94 -24.30 -18.63
N LYS A 282 8.38 -25.18 -19.53
CA LYS A 282 9.78 -25.33 -19.98
C LYS A 282 10.76 -25.60 -18.84
N VAL A 283 10.32 -26.37 -17.85
CA VAL A 283 11.13 -26.81 -16.71
C VAL A 283 11.35 -28.32 -16.78
N ASP A 284 12.32 -28.83 -16.03
CA ASP A 284 12.50 -30.28 -15.92
C ASP A 284 11.35 -30.91 -15.12
N VAL A 285 10.90 -32.08 -15.56
CA VAL A 285 9.84 -32.82 -14.87
C VAL A 285 10.27 -33.32 -13.50
N SER A 286 11.58 -33.53 -13.27
CA SER A 286 12.12 -33.92 -11.97
C SER A 286 11.87 -32.84 -10.91
N ALA A 287 12.06 -31.56 -11.25
CA ALA A 287 11.82 -30.45 -10.33
C ALA A 287 10.34 -30.36 -9.89
N LEU A 288 9.41 -30.62 -10.82
CA LEU A 288 7.97 -30.64 -10.49
C LEU A 288 7.58 -31.89 -9.67
N LYS A 289 8.26 -33.01 -9.88
CA LYS A 289 8.07 -34.24 -9.09
C LYS A 289 8.62 -34.10 -7.67
N GLU A 290 9.80 -33.51 -7.52
CA GLU A 290 10.40 -33.20 -6.21
C GLU A 290 9.48 -32.28 -5.41
N GLN A 291 8.96 -31.22 -6.03
CA GLN A 291 7.98 -30.34 -5.38
C GLN A 291 6.69 -31.09 -5.02
N ARG A 292 6.15 -31.92 -5.91
CA ARG A 292 4.97 -32.74 -5.60
C ARG A 292 5.23 -33.66 -4.40
N ASP A 293 6.36 -34.34 -4.39
CA ASP A 293 6.68 -35.38 -3.42
C ASP A 293 7.03 -34.78 -2.04
N MET A 294 7.62 -33.58 -2.00
CA MET A 294 7.84 -32.81 -0.78
C MET A 294 6.52 -32.43 -0.09
N TRP A 295 5.54 -31.94 -0.86
CA TRP A 295 4.22 -31.58 -0.31
C TRP A 295 3.38 -32.81 0.08
N ASN A 296 3.57 -33.95 -0.59
CA ASN A 296 2.95 -35.21 -0.19
C ASN A 296 3.54 -35.77 1.11
N ALA A 297 4.83 -35.60 1.36
CA ALA A 297 5.50 -36.07 2.59
C ALA A 297 5.02 -35.31 3.84
N ASP A 298 4.94 -33.98 3.79
CA ASP A 298 4.43 -33.15 4.90
C ASP A 298 2.94 -33.43 5.21
N SER A 299 2.14 -33.79 4.20
CA SER A 299 0.73 -34.13 4.38
C SER A 299 0.49 -35.48 5.08
N MET A 300 1.42 -36.43 4.99
CA MET A 300 1.35 -37.72 5.72
C MET A 300 1.79 -37.58 7.18
N GLU A 301 2.74 -36.70 7.48
CA GLU A 301 3.17 -36.44 8.88
C GLU A 301 2.13 -35.60 9.65
N ALA A 302 1.41 -34.70 8.96
CA ALA A 302 0.32 -33.92 9.55
C ALA A 302 -0.97 -34.74 9.80
N THR A 303 -1.24 -35.78 8.99
CA THR A 303 -2.45 -36.62 9.15
C THR A 303 -2.35 -37.65 10.27
N GLU A 304 -1.15 -38.06 10.69
CA GLU A 304 -0.96 -38.89 11.89
C GLU A 304 -1.02 -38.06 13.20
N ALA A 305 -0.76 -36.76 13.15
CA ALA A 305 -0.80 -35.86 14.31
C ALA A 305 -2.16 -35.14 14.52
N ALA A 306 -2.98 -35.00 13.47
CA ALA A 306 -4.23 -34.21 13.49
C ALA A 306 -5.49 -35.09 13.50
N GLY A 307 -5.59 -36.03 14.43
CA GLY A 307 -6.83 -36.74 14.76
C GLY A 307 -7.90 -35.88 15.44
N SER A 308 -8.08 -34.63 15.01
CA SER A 308 -9.18 -33.75 15.43
C SER A 308 -9.49 -32.75 14.32
N GLU A 309 -10.47 -33.09 13.48
CA GLU A 309 -11.09 -32.23 12.47
C GLU A 309 -11.82 -31.07 13.18
N ASP A 310 -11.14 -29.95 13.45
CA ASP A 310 -11.80 -28.65 13.71
C ASP A 310 -10.84 -27.43 13.69
N TYR A 311 -9.52 -27.61 13.67
CA TYR A 311 -8.58 -26.52 13.97
C TYR A 311 -8.20 -25.57 12.81
N ALA A 312 -8.68 -25.80 11.59
CA ALA A 312 -8.25 -25.00 10.42
C ALA A 312 -9.16 -23.80 10.10
N ASP A 313 -10.43 -23.82 10.53
CA ASP A 313 -11.38 -22.72 10.29
C ASP A 313 -11.31 -21.62 11.38
N ASP A 314 -10.98 -21.96 12.63
CA ASP A 314 -10.97 -20.99 13.74
C ASP A 314 -9.82 -19.96 13.65
N ALA A 315 -8.66 -20.33 13.10
CA ALA A 315 -7.50 -19.43 13.07
C ALA A 315 -7.66 -18.20 12.15
N ALA A 316 -8.47 -18.32 11.09
CA ALA A 316 -8.76 -17.21 10.19
C ALA A 316 -9.85 -16.28 10.76
N VAL A 317 -10.78 -16.85 11.54
CA VAL A 317 -11.85 -16.11 12.23
C VAL A 317 -11.28 -15.35 13.42
N ASP A 318 -10.44 -15.97 14.25
CA ASP A 318 -9.77 -15.31 15.38
C ASP A 318 -8.87 -14.15 14.93
N ALA A 319 -8.13 -14.31 13.82
CA ALA A 319 -7.32 -13.22 13.26
C ALA A 319 -8.16 -12.03 12.74
N ALA A 320 -9.38 -12.30 12.26
CA ALA A 320 -10.30 -11.25 11.82
C ALA A 320 -10.98 -10.55 13.02
N VAL A 321 -11.27 -11.29 14.09
CA VAL A 321 -11.84 -10.75 15.35
C VAL A 321 -10.80 -9.89 16.07
N ASP A 322 -9.55 -10.33 16.17
CA ASP A 322 -8.46 -9.56 16.79
C ASP A 322 -8.18 -8.24 16.01
N ALA A 323 -8.25 -8.28 14.67
CA ALA A 323 -8.12 -7.08 13.85
C ALA A 323 -9.30 -6.11 14.00
N ALA A 324 -10.52 -6.64 14.24
CA ALA A 324 -11.71 -5.83 14.48
C ALA A 324 -11.71 -5.18 15.87
N ASP A 325 -11.27 -5.90 16.90
CA ASP A 325 -11.14 -5.36 18.26
C ASP A 325 -10.03 -4.31 18.35
N ALA A 326 -8.88 -4.52 17.68
CA ALA A 326 -7.83 -3.51 17.57
C ALA A 326 -8.32 -2.21 16.88
N ALA A 327 -9.18 -2.34 15.85
CA ALA A 327 -9.80 -1.20 15.18
C ALA A 327 -10.87 -0.51 16.04
N ALA A 328 -11.62 -1.26 16.87
CA ALA A 328 -12.61 -0.72 17.78
C ALA A 328 -11.97 0.09 18.92
N MET A 329 -10.87 -0.40 19.50
CA MET A 329 -10.12 0.32 20.54
C MET A 329 -9.46 1.61 20.02
N ALA A 330 -9.07 1.66 18.74
CA ALA A 330 -8.53 2.86 18.11
C ALA A 330 -9.59 3.96 17.90
N VAL A 331 -10.88 3.60 17.78
CA VAL A 331 -11.99 4.55 17.58
C VAL A 331 -12.43 5.17 18.91
N GLU A 332 -12.41 4.40 20.00
CA GLU A 332 -12.89 4.85 21.32
C GLU A 332 -11.99 5.92 21.95
N ASN A 333 -10.73 6.04 21.52
CA ASN A 333 -9.76 6.98 22.09
C ASN A 333 -9.59 8.30 21.30
N SER A 334 -10.52 8.62 20.38
CA SER A 334 -10.46 9.83 19.54
C SER A 334 -11.41 10.95 19.95
N GLU A 335 -11.66 11.12 21.25
CA GLU A 335 -12.13 12.42 21.74
C GLU A 335 -11.08 13.46 21.34
N TYR A 336 -11.42 14.30 20.35
CA TYR A 336 -10.55 15.28 19.71
C TYR A 336 -9.61 15.95 20.72
N ASP A 337 -8.32 15.59 20.71
CA ASP A 337 -7.31 16.26 21.51
C ASP A 337 -7.12 17.70 20.99
N ARG A 338 -7.66 18.67 21.73
CA ARG A 338 -7.60 20.12 21.43
C ARG A 338 -6.45 20.81 22.15
N SER A 339 -5.56 20.06 22.80
CA SER A 339 -4.46 20.60 23.61
C SER A 339 -3.49 21.46 22.78
N ASN A 340 -3.36 21.20 21.48
CA ASN A 340 -2.48 21.93 20.56
C ASN A 340 -3.18 23.04 19.75
N TRP A 341 -4.47 23.33 20.01
CA TRP A 341 -5.20 24.38 19.28
C TRP A 341 -4.90 25.77 19.85
N SER A 342 -4.91 26.78 18.99
CA SER A 342 -4.91 28.17 19.43
C SER A 342 -6.23 28.50 20.14
N ASP A 343 -6.22 29.46 21.07
CA ASP A 343 -7.45 29.86 21.78
C ASP A 343 -8.53 30.38 20.80
N ALA A 344 -8.12 31.00 19.70
CA ALA A 344 -9.03 31.46 18.65
C ALA A 344 -9.70 30.30 17.89
N ASP A 345 -8.96 29.21 17.63
CA ASP A 345 -9.51 28.02 16.96
C ASP A 345 -10.44 27.23 17.88
N ARG A 346 -10.10 27.13 19.18
CA ARG A 346 -11.01 26.52 20.18
C ARG A 346 -12.32 27.29 20.27
N GLN A 347 -12.25 28.62 20.39
CA GLN A 347 -13.45 29.45 20.48
C GLN A 347 -14.31 29.36 19.21
N ARG A 348 -13.69 29.33 18.03
CA ARG A 348 -14.41 29.19 16.76
C ARG A 348 -15.13 27.85 16.64
N VAL A 349 -14.52 26.77 17.09
CA VAL A 349 -15.15 25.44 17.08
C VAL A 349 -16.25 25.34 18.14
N GLU A 350 -16.06 25.89 19.33
CA GLU A 350 -17.12 25.97 20.33
C GLU A 350 -18.34 26.76 19.83
N GLU A 351 -18.14 27.87 19.12
CA GLU A 351 -19.21 28.64 18.49
C GLU A 351 -19.93 27.85 17.39
N LEU A 352 -19.19 27.10 16.57
CA LEU A 352 -19.75 26.24 15.52
C LEU A 352 -20.52 25.05 16.09
N GLU A 353 -20.03 24.44 17.16
CA GLU A 353 -20.72 23.34 17.85
C GLU A 353 -21.97 23.82 18.58
N ALA A 354 -21.94 25.02 19.17
CA ALA A 354 -23.12 25.62 19.77
C ALA A 354 -24.17 25.96 18.70
N ALA A 355 -23.73 26.47 17.55
CA ALA A 355 -24.61 26.71 16.40
C ALA A 355 -25.19 25.41 15.83
N TYR A 356 -24.38 24.35 15.72
CA TYR A 356 -24.81 23.03 15.29
C TYR A 356 -25.85 22.43 16.24
N ARG A 357 -25.57 22.40 17.55
CA ARG A 357 -26.51 21.89 18.57
C ARG A 357 -27.83 22.67 18.58
N LYS A 358 -27.77 23.99 18.37
CA LYS A 358 -28.97 24.82 18.24
C LYS A 358 -29.76 24.51 16.97
N ALA A 359 -29.07 24.29 15.84
CA ALA A 359 -29.71 23.91 14.59
C ALA A 359 -30.34 22.52 14.65
N GLU A 360 -29.68 21.57 15.32
CA GLU A 360 -30.19 20.23 15.57
C GLU A 360 -31.42 20.26 16.47
N ALA A 361 -31.37 20.98 17.59
CA ALA A 361 -32.53 21.14 18.48
C ALA A 361 -33.73 21.76 17.75
N ALA A 362 -33.51 22.79 16.93
CA ALA A 362 -34.55 23.40 16.11
C ALA A 362 -35.09 22.44 15.03
N ALA A 363 -34.24 21.60 14.44
CA ALA A 363 -34.66 20.59 13.47
C ALA A 363 -35.50 19.48 14.13
N VAL A 364 -35.13 19.05 15.34
CA VAL A 364 -35.88 18.08 16.14
C VAL A 364 -37.22 18.65 16.59
N GLU A 365 -37.26 19.91 17.04
CA GLU A 365 -38.50 20.60 17.39
C GLU A 365 -39.44 20.72 16.20
N LYS A 366 -38.92 21.15 15.04
CA LYS A 366 -39.69 21.24 13.79
C LYS A 366 -40.14 19.87 13.27
N ALA A 367 -39.35 18.82 13.51
CA ALA A 367 -39.75 17.44 13.21
C ALA A 367 -40.87 16.95 14.15
N ARG A 368 -40.82 17.32 15.44
CA ARG A 368 -41.88 17.03 16.41
C ARG A 368 -43.17 17.76 16.12
N GLU A 369 -43.11 19.04 15.74
CA GLU A 369 -44.28 19.83 15.29
C GLU A 369 -44.94 19.19 14.06
N ARG A 370 -44.14 18.70 13.10
CA ARG A 370 -44.64 18.00 11.90
C ARG A 370 -45.29 16.66 12.20
N LEU A 371 -44.92 16.02 13.31
CA LEU A 371 -45.43 14.70 13.72
C LEU A 371 -46.57 14.79 14.76
N GLY A 372 -46.98 15.99 15.17
CA GLY A 372 -48.19 16.20 15.99
C GLY A 372 -48.18 15.55 17.36
N ARG A 373 -47.01 15.18 17.93
CA ARG A 373 -46.92 14.62 19.28
C ARG A 373 -46.56 15.69 20.31
N ASN A 374 -47.49 15.97 21.21
CA ASN A 374 -47.22 16.72 22.43
C ASN A 374 -46.47 15.84 23.46
N PRO A 375 -45.67 16.45 24.35
CA PRO A 375 -44.80 15.72 25.27
C PRO A 375 -45.56 15.28 26.52
N SER A 376 -46.33 14.19 26.41
CA SER A 376 -46.69 13.28 27.50
C SER A 376 -47.57 12.16 26.92
N ASP A 377 -46.91 11.14 26.37
CA ASP A 377 -47.38 9.75 26.24
C ASP A 377 -46.16 8.85 26.00
#